data_AF-A0A821E5T0-F1
#
_entry.id   AF-A0A821E5T0-F1
#
_cell.length_a   1.000
_cell.length_b   1.000
_cell.length_c   1.000
_cell.angle_alpha   90.00
_cell.angle_beta   90.00
_cell.angle_gamma   90.00
#
_symmetry.space_group_name_H-M   'P 1'
#
loop_
_entity.id
_entity.type
_entity.pdbx_description
1 polymer ?
#
loop_
_entity_poly.entity_id
_entity_poly.type
_entity_poly.pdbx_seq_one_letter_code
_entity_poly.pdbx_strand_id
1 'polypeptide(L)' 'MPRLFMPLNMLIHLLFGQETGIYFIDSTTIKACHNKRRYSNKVFKGLAKHSKSSMGYFYGFKLHLIINNKGEIMALKVTK' A
#
# COMPACT_ATOMS: atom_id res chain seq x y z
N MET A 1 -15.79 1.76 -8.50
CA MET A 1 -14.34 1.87 -8.21
C MET A 1 -13.39 2.00 -9.42
N PRO A 2 -13.75 1.81 -10.71
CA PRO A 2 -12.74 1.96 -11.78
C PRO A 2 -12.42 3.43 -12.13
N ARG A 3 -13.35 4.38 -11.94
CA ARG A 3 -13.16 5.78 -12.34
C ARG A 3 -12.04 6.53 -11.58
N LEU A 4 -11.79 6.15 -10.33
CA LEU A 4 -10.74 6.75 -9.49
C LEU A 4 -9.37 6.09 -9.68
N PHE A 5 -9.31 4.92 -10.32
CA PHE A 5 -8.07 4.18 -10.48
C PHE A 5 -7.11 4.87 -11.45
N MET A 6 -7.65 5.40 -12.55
CA MET A 6 -6.86 6.12 -13.57
C MET A 6 -6.22 7.41 -13.04
N PRO A 7 -6.96 8.36 -12.41
CA PRO A 7 -6.35 9.57 -11.86
C PRO A 7 -5.38 9.26 -10.70
N LEU A 8 -5.68 8.25 -9.88
CA LEU A 8 -4.75 7.81 -8.82
C LEU A 8 -3.44 7.27 -9.41
N ASN A 9 -3.52 6.48 -10.49
CA ASN A 9 -2.33 5.94 -11.14
C ASN A 9 -1.49 7.05 -11.80
N MET A 10 -2.14 7.99 -12.49
CA MET A 10 -1.45 9.18 -13.03
C MET A 10 -0.78 10.00 -11.92
N LEU A 11 -1.48 10.24 -10.81
CA LEU A 11 -0.91 10.96 -9.68
C LEU A 11 0.32 10.24 -9.12
N ILE A 12 0.26 8.91 -8.94
CA ILE A 12 1.41 8.13 -8.45
C ILE A 12 2.61 8.27 -9.39
N HIS A 13 2.40 8.20 -10.70
CA HIS A 13 3.47 8.40 -11.68
C HIS A 13 4.06 9.82 -11.67
N LEU A 14 3.24 10.84 -11.41
CA LEU A 14 3.70 12.23 -11.29
C LEU A 14 4.51 12.50 -10.01
N LEU A 15 4.38 11.62 -9.00
CA LEU A 15 5.10 11.73 -7.73
C LEU A 15 6.44 10.99 -7.72
N PHE A 16 6.87 10.43 -8.87
CA PHE A 16 8.13 9.71 -8.93
C PHE A 16 9.35 10.64 -8.94
N GLY A 17 10.36 10.22 -8.17
CA GLY A 17 11.62 10.93 -8.01
C GLY A 17 12.64 10.66 -9.10
N GLN A 18 13.84 11.20 -8.89
CA GLN A 18 14.96 11.00 -9.77
C GLN A 18 15.57 9.60 -9.58
N GLU A 19 15.97 8.97 -10.68
CA GLU A 19 16.79 7.77 -10.63
C GLU A 19 18.20 8.10 -10.13
N THR A 20 18.53 7.69 -8.91
CA THR A 20 19.84 7.95 -8.29
C THR A 20 20.76 6.73 -8.25
N GLY A 21 20.23 5.54 -8.55
CA GLY A 21 20.97 4.27 -8.51
C GLY A 21 21.09 3.63 -7.12
N ILE A 22 20.64 4.30 -6.05
CA ILE A 22 20.59 3.76 -4.69
C ILE A 22 19.13 3.76 -4.22
N TYR A 23 18.62 2.58 -3.90
CA TYR A 23 17.21 2.38 -3.56
C TYR A 23 17.01 1.56 -2.29
N PHE A 24 15.98 1.92 -1.53
CA PHE A 24 15.52 1.19 -0.35
C PHE A 24 14.13 0.64 -0.63
N ILE A 25 13.88 -0.61 -0.24
CA ILE A 25 12.58 -1.27 -0.35
C ILE A 25 12.09 -1.68 1.03
N ASP A 26 10.83 -1.35 1.33
CA ASP A 26 10.16 -1.86 2.51
C ASP A 26 8.67 -2.09 2.25
N SER A 27 8.04 -2.89 3.11
CA SER A 27 6.61 -3.12 3.09
C SER A 27 5.96 -2.72 4.42
N THR A 28 4.93 -1.88 4.36
CA THR A 28 4.17 -1.46 5.54
C THR A 28 2.73 -1.95 5.49
N THR A 29 2.15 -2.24 6.66
CA THR A 29 0.77 -2.71 6.77
C THR A 29 -0.21 -1.53 6.72
N ILE A 30 -1.17 -1.56 5.81
CA ILE A 30 -2.32 -0.65 5.80
C ILE A 30 -3.51 -1.39 6.42
N LYS A 31 -3.84 -1.07 7.68
CA LYS A 31 -4.97 -1.69 8.39
C LYS A 31 -6.28 -1.09 7.90
N ALA A 32 -7.15 -1.91 7.30
CA ALA A 32 -8.47 -1.47 6.83
C ALA A 32 -9.45 -1.22 8.00
N CYS A 33 -9.33 -2.00 9.07
CA CYS A 33 -10.03 -1.79 10.33
C CYS A 33 -9.33 -2.55 11.47
N HIS A 34 -9.80 -2.35 12.70
CA HIS A 34 -9.40 -3.19 13.82
C HIS A 34 -9.85 -4.65 13.57
N ASN A 35 -9.03 -5.64 13.97
CA ASN A 35 -9.28 -7.06 13.69
C ASN A 35 -10.66 -7.54 14.19
N LYS A 36 -11.08 -7.08 15.37
CA LYS A 36 -12.42 -7.35 15.94
C LYS A 36 -13.58 -6.91 15.02
N ARG A 37 -13.38 -5.92 14.14
CA ARG A 37 -14.39 -5.37 13.22
C ARG A 37 -14.27 -5.92 11.79
N ARG A 38 -13.37 -6.88 11.54
CA ARG A 38 -13.14 -7.45 10.21
C ARG A 38 -14.42 -7.95 9.54
N TYR A 39 -15.27 -8.65 10.30
CA TYR A 39 -16.50 -9.25 9.78
C TYR A 39 -17.61 -8.23 9.46
N SER A 40 -17.58 -7.06 10.10
CA SER A 40 -18.54 -5.97 9.85
C SER A 40 -18.05 -4.97 8.79
N ASN A 41 -16.79 -5.06 8.34
CA ASN A 41 -16.25 -4.21 7.29
C ASN A 41 -16.84 -4.59 5.91
N LYS A 42 -17.80 -3.81 5.43
CA LYS A 42 -18.40 -3.99 4.10
C LYS A 42 -17.63 -3.30 2.98
N VAL A 43 -16.93 -2.20 3.28
CA VAL A 43 -16.23 -1.35 2.29
C VAL A 43 -15.12 -2.11 1.56
N PHE A 44 -14.32 -2.87 2.30
CA PHE A 44 -13.19 -3.63 1.74
C PHE A 44 -13.48 -5.13 1.65
N LYS A 45 -14.76 -5.53 1.68
CA LYS A 45 -15.15 -6.95 1.56
C LYS A 45 -14.65 -7.51 0.23
N GLY A 46 -13.88 -8.60 0.30
CA GLY A 46 -13.24 -9.23 -0.88
C GLY A 46 -11.98 -8.51 -1.41
N LEU A 47 -11.70 -7.29 -0.91
CA LEU A 47 -10.51 -6.52 -1.25
C LEU A 47 -9.41 -6.68 -0.20
N ALA A 48 -9.70 -6.43 1.07
CA ALA A 48 -8.75 -6.61 2.17
C ALA A 48 -8.64 -8.08 2.59
N LYS A 49 -7.48 -8.49 3.12
CA LYS A 49 -7.25 -9.85 3.62
C LYS A 49 -6.75 -9.84 5.06
N HIS A 50 -7.01 -10.94 5.75
CA HIS A 50 -6.37 -11.22 7.04
C HIS A 50 -4.96 -11.72 6.77
N SER A 51 -3.97 -10.96 7.23
CA SER A 51 -2.55 -11.14 6.92
C SER A 51 -1.72 -10.98 8.19
N LYS A 52 -0.47 -11.44 8.17
CA LYS A 52 0.48 -11.33 9.29
C LYS A 52 1.65 -10.41 8.90
N SER A 53 2.07 -9.58 9.83
CA SER A 53 3.34 -8.84 9.81
C SER A 53 4.20 -9.22 11.02
N SER A 54 5.41 -8.66 11.10
CA SER A 54 6.27 -8.75 12.29
C SER A 54 5.56 -8.27 13.57
N MET A 55 4.67 -7.29 13.42
CA MET A 55 3.88 -6.71 14.52
C MET A 55 2.60 -7.50 14.85
N GLY A 56 2.34 -8.62 14.17
CA GLY A 56 1.19 -9.50 14.42
C GLY A 56 0.17 -9.54 13.28
N TYR A 57 -1.04 -10.00 13.60
CA TYR A 57 -2.11 -10.14 12.60
C TYR A 57 -2.84 -8.83 12.35
N PHE A 58 -3.25 -8.60 11.11
CA PHE A 58 -4.05 -7.45 10.72
C PHE A 58 -5.04 -7.81 9.60
N TYR A 59 -6.13 -7.05 9.50
CA TYR A 59 -7.02 -7.06 8.34
C TYR A 59 -6.79 -5.82 7.50
N GLY A 60 -6.37 -5.99 6.25
CA GLY A 60 -6.03 -4.85 5.40
C GLY A 60 -5.23 -5.24 4.17
N PHE A 61 -4.24 -4.40 3.85
CA PHE A 61 -3.38 -4.47 2.69
C PHE A 61 -1.91 -4.33 3.11
N LYS A 62 -0.98 -4.71 2.22
CA LYS A 62 0.43 -4.33 2.31
C LYS A 62 0.75 -3.29 1.25
N LEU A 63 1.46 -2.25 1.67
CA LEU A 63 2.05 -1.25 0.80
C LEU A 63 3.53 -1.57 0.65
N HIS A 64 3.95 -1.93 -0.56
CA HIS A 64 5.35 -2.08 -0.93
C HIS A 64 5.81 -0.75 -1.54
N LEU A 65 6.87 -0.18 -0.99
CA LEU A 65 7.40 1.11 -1.41
C LEU A 65 8.88 0.96 -1.75
N ILE A 66 9.28 1.55 -2.87
CA ILE A 66 10.69 1.75 -3.21
C ILE A 66 10.95 3.25 -3.15
N ILE A 67 11.96 3.65 -2.39
CA ILE A 67 12.42 5.04 -2.31
C ILE A 67 13.89 5.14 -2.72
N ASN A 68 14.30 6.29 -3.24
CA ASN A 68 15.71 6.58 -3.45
C ASN A 68 16.37 7.12 -2.17
N ASN A 69 17.69 7.34 -2.22
CA ASN A 69 18.46 7.92 -1.11
C ASN A 69 18.12 9.37 -0.75
N LYS A 70 17.31 10.07 -1.55
CA LYS A 70 16.75 11.40 -1.22
C LYS A 70 15.37 11.31 -0.56
N GLY A 71 14.82 10.11 -0.41
CA GLY A 71 13.48 9.88 0.14
C GLY A 71 12.35 10.06 -0.87
N GLU A 72 12.65 10.17 -2.17
CA GLU A 72 11.65 10.29 -3.22
C GLU A 72 11.09 8.91 -3.58
N ILE A 73 9.81 8.85 -3.94
CA ILE A 73 9.13 7.60 -4.31
C ILE A 73 9.61 7.18 -5.69
N MET A 74 10.03 5.93 -5.84
CA MET A 74 10.44 5.37 -7.14
C MET A 74 9.43 4.35 -7.66
N ALA A 75 8.78 3.62 -6.76
CA ALA A 75 7.71 2.69 -7.11
C ALA A 75 6.81 2.40 -5.91
N LEU A 76 5.55 2.06 -6.19
CA LEU A 76 4.55 1.73 -5.19
C LEU A 76 3.69 0.56 -5.67
N LYS A 77 3.39 -0.38 -4.77
CA LYS A 77 2.45 -1.47 -5.04
C LYS A 77 1.62 -1.79 -3.81
N VAL A 78 0.31 -1.87 -3.98
CA VAL A 78 -0.61 -2.34 -2.93
C VAL A 78 -1.00 -3.79 -3.20
N THR A 79 -0.82 -4.66 -2.21
CA THR A 79 -1.28 -6.06 -2.26
C THR A 79 -2.25 -6.36 -1.12
N LYS A 80 -3.07 -7.41 -1.28
CA LYS A 80 -3.90 -7.94 -0.19
C LYS A 80 -3.03 -8.57 0.90
#